data_AF-A0A540X974-F1
#
_entry.id   AF-A0A540X974-F1
#
_cell.length_a   1.000
_cell.length_b   1.000
_cell.length_c   1.000
_cell.angle_alpha   90.00
_cell.angle_beta   90.00
_cell.angle_gamma   90.00
#
_symmetry.space_group_name_H-M   'P 1'
#
loop_
_entity.id
_entity.type
_entity.pdbx_description
1 polymer ?
#
loop_
_entity_poly.entity_id
_entity_poly.type
_entity_poly.pdbx_seq_one_letter_code
_entity_poly.pdbx_strand_id
1 'polypeptide(L)'
;MAASEERRLQALVLAPVRRVQRRLNAFAWAQASLVPLWATVTACVLARLLLRGAVVWALPPLVLAGLAWCFLRARTRGVSLEHAAVLADRSANAGGLLLTRLERPMGEWELSVNQLVRDVKLPVVAWRRPVGALLGALLFLLVGFLLPLPAPKGPRAPHAAAAAKVDAVKAQAEALAREEPLGEAVEDELRRLAEEVAAGRFDSGDWEAADSLEQRLAERAAEAAVELAQASEAARDLEEALGAAGGAESSSREREALERALMGLEGEGEGEDSQGPGEASAHSGEGQQGPQGEDPNGTQGTSQSGQQGTSQSGQQGTADSEGSKAQSQARRQAQARAQASGAPDQISELRRSLERRQQSLSQRFEPREGQGAQASSQRSGSRRKQGARQRSEGASRPGQDGEQQGEGQGEGQGQTGNEGHASRGVRRGTGTQGGGPSPLVFGGEAEMDPDRLSFEPLPEGQGGEAGELWGLEAADPRRGTGSAGAAGSRGTSARGEATAGPGAQPLLPRNRDLVKRYFGGE
;
A
#
# COMPACT_ATOMS: atom_id res chain seq x y z
N MET A 1 77.32 33.18 0.16
CA MET A 1 76.67 33.26 1.49
C MET A 1 75.17 33.62 1.40
N ALA A 2 74.71 34.38 0.40
CA ALA A 2 73.28 34.72 0.24
C ALA A 2 72.31 33.51 0.20
N ALA A 3 72.65 32.43 -0.51
CA ALA A 3 71.77 31.26 -0.62
C ALA A 3 71.52 30.51 0.71
N SER A 4 72.46 30.56 1.66
CA SER A 4 72.25 29.95 2.98
C SER A 4 71.39 30.82 3.90
N GLU A 5 71.49 32.14 3.77
CA GLU A 5 70.68 33.10 4.52
C GLU A 5 69.22 33.08 4.04
N GLU A 6 69.00 33.05 2.72
CA GLU A 6 67.66 32.89 2.13
C GLU A 6 66.98 31.59 2.59
N ARG A 7 67.70 30.46 2.62
CA ARG A 7 67.16 29.20 3.12
C ARG A 7 66.82 29.27 4.62
N ARG A 8 67.63 29.94 5.43
CA ARG A 8 67.37 30.16 6.86
C ARG A 8 66.15 31.06 7.07
N LEU A 9 66.02 32.15 6.31
CA LEU A 9 64.86 33.04 6.31
C LEU A 9 63.58 32.29 5.93
N GLN A 10 63.62 31.50 4.85
CA GLN A 10 62.50 30.68 4.40
C GLN A 10 62.11 29.62 5.44
N ALA A 11 63.08 29.00 6.12
CA ALA A 11 62.79 27.97 7.11
C ALA A 11 62.26 28.54 8.44
N LEU A 12 62.82 29.65 8.92
CA LEU A 12 62.51 30.17 10.26
C LEU A 12 61.29 31.09 10.28
N VAL A 13 61.14 31.99 9.30
CA VAL A 13 60.09 33.02 9.32
C VAL A 13 58.87 32.61 8.48
N LEU A 14 59.08 32.07 7.28
CA LEU A 14 57.94 31.68 6.44
C LEU A 14 57.23 30.44 6.95
N ALA A 15 57.91 29.51 7.64
CA ALA A 15 57.26 28.31 8.16
C ALA A 15 56.11 28.62 9.16
N PRO A 16 56.29 29.45 10.20
CA PRO A 16 55.21 29.81 11.13
C PRO A 16 54.11 30.64 10.45
N VAL A 17 54.47 31.60 9.60
CA VAL A 17 53.48 32.38 8.82
C VAL A 17 52.66 31.45 7.91
N ARG A 18 53.29 30.49 7.21
CA ARG A 18 52.60 29.48 6.41
C ARG A 18 51.74 28.54 7.26
N ARG A 19 52.12 28.23 8.51
CA ARG A 19 51.27 27.43 9.43
C ARG A 19 50.01 28.20 9.81
N VAL A 20 50.13 29.49 10.12
CA VAL A 20 48.97 30.38 10.40
C VAL A 20 48.11 30.49 9.15
N GLN A 21 48.71 30.76 7.98
CA GLN A 21 48.01 30.84 6.70
C GLN A 21 47.25 29.54 6.37
N ARG A 22 47.89 28.37 6.52
CA ARG A 22 47.25 27.07 6.29
C ARG A 22 46.04 26.85 7.21
N ARG A 23 46.13 27.23 8.50
CA ARG A 23 45.01 27.11 9.43
C ARG A 23 43.86 28.05 9.07
N LEU A 24 44.17 29.31 8.73
CA LEU A 24 43.17 30.29 8.32
C LEU A 24 42.51 29.88 6.99
N ASN A 25 43.30 29.42 6.02
CA ASN A 25 42.80 28.89 4.76
C ASN A 25 41.93 27.65 4.97
N ALA A 26 42.34 26.72 5.83
CA ALA A 26 41.54 25.53 6.13
C ALA A 26 40.18 25.91 6.76
N PHE A 27 40.16 26.92 7.64
CA PHE A 27 38.92 27.42 8.20
C PHE A 27 38.05 28.16 7.18
N ALA A 28 38.64 29.04 6.38
CA ALA A 28 37.96 29.76 5.32
C ALA A 28 37.37 28.79 4.29
N TRP A 29 38.11 27.72 3.95
CA TRP A 29 37.65 26.61 3.13
C TRP A 29 36.46 25.89 3.77
N ALA A 30 36.56 25.51 5.04
CA ALA A 30 35.48 24.82 5.76
C ALA A 30 34.20 25.66 5.86
N GLN A 31 34.31 26.98 6.05
CA GLN A 31 33.16 27.88 6.04
C GLN A 31 32.60 28.11 4.62
N ALA A 32 33.48 28.25 3.62
CA ALA A 32 33.07 28.47 2.24
C ALA A 32 32.40 27.25 1.62
N SER A 33 32.82 26.03 2.00
CA SER A 33 32.24 24.78 1.51
C SER A 33 30.90 24.44 2.15
N LEU A 34 30.54 25.08 3.27
CA LEU A 34 29.34 24.72 4.02
C LEU A 34 28.06 24.88 3.19
N VAL A 35 27.83 26.07 2.64
CA VAL A 35 26.63 26.37 1.84
C VAL A 35 26.51 25.45 0.60
N PRO A 36 27.54 25.31 -0.26
CA PRO A 36 27.42 24.44 -1.42
C PRO A 36 27.32 22.95 -1.06
N LEU A 37 27.96 22.50 0.01
CA LEU A 37 27.77 21.13 0.48
C LEU A 37 26.33 20.86 0.92
N TRP A 38 25.72 21.78 1.66
CA TRP A 38 24.31 21.65 2.03
C TRP A 38 23.41 21.65 0.79
N ALA A 39 23.65 22.55 -0.16
CA ALA A 39 22.90 22.60 -1.41
C ALA A 39 23.02 21.28 -2.21
N THR A 40 24.21 20.68 -2.28
CA THR A 40 24.43 19.44 -3.02
C THR A 40 23.81 18.25 -2.32
N VAL A 41 23.93 18.18 -1.00
CA VAL A 41 23.26 17.17 -0.17
C VAL A 41 21.75 17.25 -0.35
N THR A 42 21.16 18.45 -0.28
CA THR A 42 19.71 18.63 -0.51
C THR A 42 19.31 18.26 -1.93
N ALA A 43 20.11 18.62 -2.93
CA ALA A 43 19.88 18.26 -4.32
C ALA A 43 19.95 16.74 -4.53
N CYS A 44 20.90 16.05 -3.90
CA CYS A 44 21.01 14.59 -3.95
C CYS A 44 19.80 13.90 -3.31
N VAL A 45 19.33 14.39 -2.15
CA VAL A 45 18.13 13.84 -1.50
C VAL A 45 16.88 14.09 -2.34
N LEU A 46 16.72 15.30 -2.89
CA LEU A 46 15.61 15.62 -3.81
C LEU A 46 15.67 14.79 -5.10
N ALA A 47 16.85 14.66 -5.71
CA ALA A 47 17.06 13.83 -6.88
C ALA A 47 16.70 12.38 -6.58
N ARG A 48 17.06 11.85 -5.41
CA ARG A 48 16.64 10.51 -4.98
C ARG A 48 15.12 10.37 -4.87
N LEU A 49 14.45 11.39 -4.34
CA LEU A 49 12.98 11.37 -4.18
C LEU A 49 12.26 11.45 -5.53
N LEU A 50 12.77 12.26 -6.46
CA LEU A 50 12.14 12.55 -7.75
C LEU A 50 12.51 11.53 -8.85
N LEU A 51 13.78 11.11 -8.93
CA LEU A 51 14.35 10.35 -10.05
C LEU A 51 14.54 8.87 -9.70
N ARG A 52 13.59 8.24 -8.99
CA ARG A 52 13.70 6.90 -8.36
C ARG A 52 14.46 5.82 -9.16
N GLY A 53 14.34 5.79 -10.49
CA GLY A 53 15.06 4.84 -11.36
C GLY A 53 16.40 5.33 -11.93
N ALA A 54 16.64 6.64 -11.98
CA ALA A 54 17.83 7.26 -12.57
C ALA A 54 18.82 7.81 -11.54
N VAL A 55 18.57 7.57 -10.24
CA VAL A 55 19.39 8.11 -9.13
C VAL A 55 20.87 7.78 -9.31
N VAL A 56 21.20 6.54 -9.70
CA VAL A 56 22.59 6.08 -9.85
C VAL A 56 23.35 6.92 -10.88
N TRP A 57 22.67 7.41 -11.92
CA TRP A 57 23.26 8.22 -12.98
C TRP A 57 23.25 9.72 -12.66
N ALA A 58 22.25 10.20 -11.93
CA ALA A 58 22.12 11.62 -11.58
C ALA A 58 23.03 12.06 -10.40
N LEU A 59 23.47 11.13 -9.55
CA LEU A 59 24.22 11.43 -8.34
C LEU A 59 25.67 11.91 -8.61
N PRO A 60 26.48 11.22 -9.45
CA PRO A 60 27.84 11.65 -9.74
C PRO A 60 27.96 13.09 -10.29
N PRO A 61 27.16 13.54 -11.30
CA PRO A 61 27.29 14.89 -11.81
C PRO A 61 26.90 15.95 -10.78
N LEU A 62 25.92 15.70 -9.91
CA LEU A 62 25.55 16.62 -8.83
C LEU A 62 26.66 16.78 -7.79
N VAL A 63 27.31 15.68 -7.42
CA VAL A 63 28.46 15.72 -6.49
C VAL A 63 29.65 16.44 -7.13
N LEU A 64 29.96 16.15 -8.39
CA LEU A 64 31.04 16.83 -9.11
C LEU A 64 30.80 18.33 -9.26
N ALA A 65 29.58 18.74 -9.63
CA ALA A 65 29.19 20.15 -9.71
C ALA A 65 29.33 20.84 -8.34
N GLY A 66 28.91 20.14 -7.27
CA GLY A 66 29.10 20.57 -5.90
C GLY A 66 30.55 20.79 -5.50
N LEU A 67 31.41 19.81 -5.76
CA LEU A 67 32.83 19.87 -5.45
C LEU A 67 33.54 20.95 -6.28
N ALA A 68 33.20 21.09 -7.56
CA ALA A 68 33.73 22.14 -8.43
C ALA A 68 33.35 23.54 -7.90
N TRP A 69 32.09 23.73 -7.51
CA TRP A 69 31.63 24.97 -6.92
C TRP A 69 32.31 25.26 -5.57
N CYS A 70 32.40 24.25 -4.69
CA CYS A 70 33.17 24.33 -3.44
C CYS A 70 34.60 24.79 -3.70
N PHE A 71 35.28 24.18 -4.67
CA PHE A 71 36.66 24.48 -5.02
C PHE A 71 36.83 25.91 -5.55
N LEU A 72 35.96 26.36 -6.47
CA LEU A 72 35.98 27.72 -6.99
C LEU A 72 35.76 28.77 -5.89
N ARG A 73 34.80 28.52 -5.00
CA ARG A 73 34.51 29.41 -3.87
C ARG A 73 35.63 29.41 -2.83
N ALA A 74 36.24 28.26 -2.59
CA ALA A 74 37.34 28.14 -1.65
C ALA A 74 38.62 28.81 -2.17
N ARG A 75 38.85 28.77 -3.49
CA ARG A 75 39.96 29.47 -4.16
C ARG A 75 39.85 30.98 -4.05
N THR A 76 38.64 31.55 -4.19
CA THR A 76 38.42 33.01 -4.11
C THR A 76 38.55 33.57 -2.69
N ARG A 77 38.47 32.73 -1.66
CA ARG A 77 38.60 33.11 -0.25
C ARG A 77 39.96 32.78 0.37
N GLY A 78 40.98 32.54 -0.44
CA GLY A 78 42.33 32.33 0.05
C GLY A 78 42.84 33.55 0.80
N VAL A 79 43.37 33.36 2.01
CA VAL A 79 44.01 34.40 2.80
C VAL A 79 45.41 34.65 2.23
N SER A 80 45.70 35.91 1.89
CA SER A 80 47.01 36.33 1.40
C SER A 80 48.09 36.11 2.46
N LEU A 81 49.33 35.91 2.02
CA LEU A 81 50.46 35.69 2.93
C LEU A 81 50.70 36.93 3.80
N GLU A 82 50.52 38.12 3.25
CA GLU A 82 50.61 39.40 3.96
C GLU A 82 49.61 39.49 5.12
N HIS A 83 48.35 39.12 4.90
CA HIS A 83 47.35 39.14 5.96
C HIS A 83 47.67 38.12 7.07
N ALA A 84 48.18 36.94 6.69
CA ALA A 84 48.64 35.94 7.66
C ALA A 84 49.87 36.42 8.44
N ALA A 85 50.77 37.18 7.80
CA ALA A 85 51.93 37.78 8.45
C ALA A 85 51.50 38.87 9.45
N VAL A 86 50.56 39.76 9.09
CA VAL A 86 49.98 40.77 10.00
C VAL A 86 49.36 40.11 11.24
N LEU A 87 48.62 39.02 11.06
CA LEU A 87 47.99 38.32 12.18
C LEU A 87 49.01 37.59 13.07
N ALA A 88 50.04 36.99 12.47
CA ALA A 88 51.13 36.37 13.22
C ALA A 88 51.95 37.41 14.00
N ASP A 89 52.17 38.58 13.41
CA ASP A 89 52.89 39.70 14.03
C ASP A 89 52.10 40.28 15.22
N ARG A 90 50.78 40.47 15.05
CA ARG A 90 49.89 40.91 16.12
C ARG A 90 49.78 39.88 17.25
N SER A 91 49.82 38.58 16.94
CA SER A 91 49.73 37.53 17.96
C SER A 91 51.02 37.35 18.76
N ALA A 92 52.18 37.63 18.15
CA ALA A 92 53.48 37.70 18.82
C ALA A 92 53.78 39.07 19.45
N ASN A 93 52.91 40.07 19.26
CA ASN A 93 53.12 41.45 19.66
C ASN A 93 54.44 42.04 19.15
N ALA A 94 54.83 41.67 17.92
CA ALA A 94 56.13 41.99 17.33
C ALA A 94 56.19 43.38 16.67
N GLY A 95 55.09 44.16 16.70
CA GLY A 95 55.08 45.57 16.32
C GLY A 95 55.45 45.87 14.85
N GLY A 96 55.24 44.91 13.95
CA GLY A 96 55.56 44.99 12.52
C GLY A 96 56.93 44.40 12.15
N LEU A 97 57.69 43.87 13.11
CA LEU A 97 59.02 43.30 12.88
C LEU A 97 58.99 42.06 11.95
N LEU A 98 57.89 41.29 11.91
CA LEU A 98 57.76 40.16 10.98
C LEU A 98 57.49 40.60 9.55
N LEU A 99 56.72 41.69 9.36
CA LEU A 99 56.44 42.27 8.04
C LEU A 99 57.68 42.93 7.46
N THR A 100 58.36 43.76 8.26
CA THR A 100 59.60 44.44 7.84
C THR A 100 60.70 43.44 7.47
N ARG A 101 60.78 42.28 8.15
CA ARG A 101 61.70 41.20 7.76
C ARG A 101 61.36 40.53 6.43
N LEU A 102 60.08 40.53 6.01
CA LEU A 102 59.70 40.02 4.69
C LEU A 102 60.10 40.98 3.56
N GLU A 103 60.21 42.27 3.86
CA GLU A 103 60.56 43.31 2.87
C GLU A 103 62.06 43.62 2.84
N ARG A 104 62.78 43.49 3.97
CA ARG A 104 64.20 43.87 4.07
C ARG A 104 64.98 42.97 5.05
N PRO A 105 66.25 42.62 4.77
CA PRO A 105 67.10 41.92 5.73
C PRO A 105 67.36 42.81 6.96
N MET A 106 66.94 42.33 8.13
CA MET A 106 67.01 43.06 9.41
C MET A 106 68.21 42.52 10.20
N GLY A 107 69.39 43.12 10.03
CA GLY A 107 70.67 42.64 10.58
C GLY A 107 70.65 42.33 12.08
N GLU A 108 70.85 43.32 12.96
CA GLU A 108 71.00 43.08 14.41
C GLU A 108 69.72 42.55 15.09
N TRP A 109 68.57 42.72 14.44
CA TRP A 109 67.28 42.32 14.98
C TRP A 109 66.98 40.82 14.81
N GLU A 110 67.83 40.05 14.11
CA GLU A 110 67.57 38.63 13.83
C GLU A 110 67.34 37.77 15.08
N LEU A 111 68.09 38.02 16.15
CA LEU A 111 67.94 37.29 17.41
C LEU A 111 66.58 37.58 18.06
N SER A 112 66.17 38.85 18.09
CA SER A 112 64.86 39.26 18.63
C SER A 112 63.70 38.69 17.82
N VAL A 113 63.81 38.68 16.49
CA VAL A 113 62.78 38.10 15.61
C VAL A 113 62.72 36.59 15.81
N ASN A 114 63.86 35.89 15.95
CA ASN A 114 63.86 34.45 16.18
C ASN A 114 63.23 34.07 17.53
N GLN A 115 63.32 34.92 18.55
CA GLN A 115 62.62 34.74 19.82
C GLN A 115 61.11 34.99 19.65
N LEU A 116 60.72 36.12 19.06
CA LEU A 116 59.31 36.48 18.81
C LEU A 116 58.58 35.46 17.94
N VAL A 117 59.26 34.86 16.97
CA VAL A 117 58.71 33.81 16.10
C VAL A 117 58.29 32.57 16.90
N ARG A 118 59.00 32.23 17.99
CA ARG A 118 58.64 31.10 18.85
C ARG A 118 57.38 31.38 19.66
N ASP A 119 57.12 32.64 19.94
CA ASP A 119 55.96 33.10 20.72
C ASP A 119 54.70 33.32 19.87
N VAL A 120 54.76 33.09 18.55
CA VAL A 120 53.60 33.18 17.65
C VAL A 120 52.53 32.18 18.08
N LYS A 121 51.50 32.70 18.75
CA LYS A 121 50.31 31.92 19.12
C LYS A 121 49.47 31.66 17.88
N LEU A 122 49.15 30.39 17.67
CA LEU A 122 48.24 29.96 16.60
C LEU A 122 46.83 30.48 16.93
N PRO A 123 46.12 31.08 15.95
CA PRO A 123 44.76 31.56 16.20
C PRO A 123 43.86 30.40 16.64
N VAL A 124 43.10 30.62 17.72
CA VAL A 124 42.10 29.66 18.21
C VAL A 124 40.89 29.77 17.29
N VAL A 125 40.77 28.81 16.39
CA VAL A 125 39.68 28.75 15.43
C VAL A 125 38.54 27.90 16.00
N ALA A 126 37.32 28.41 15.99
CA ALA A 126 36.14 27.70 16.48
C ALA A 126 35.65 26.64 15.46
N TRP A 127 36.36 25.52 15.37
CA TRP A 127 36.03 24.40 14.45
C TRP A 127 34.70 23.70 14.75
N ARG A 128 34.15 23.88 15.96
CA ARG A 128 32.92 23.20 16.40
C ARG A 128 31.74 23.45 15.47
N ARG A 129 31.55 24.69 15.02
CA ARG A 129 30.44 25.08 14.14
C ARG A 129 30.52 24.44 12.74
N PRO A 130 31.61 24.59 11.97
CA PRO A 130 31.70 23.97 10.65
C PRO A 130 31.69 22.44 10.74
N VAL A 131 32.39 21.85 11.71
CA VAL A 131 32.41 20.38 11.87
C VAL A 131 31.02 19.85 12.21
N GLY A 132 30.30 20.49 13.14
CA GLY A 132 28.93 20.11 13.48
C GLY A 132 27.98 20.22 12.28
N ALA A 133 28.10 21.26 11.48
CA ALA A 133 27.26 21.44 10.30
C ALA A 133 27.62 20.47 9.14
N LEU A 134 28.88 20.08 9.00
CA LEU A 134 29.31 19.01 8.09
C LEU A 134 28.75 17.65 8.51
N LEU A 135 28.83 17.32 9.81
CA LEU A 135 28.22 16.11 10.37
C LEU A 135 26.69 16.11 10.21
N GLY A 136 26.05 17.26 10.40
CA GLY A 136 24.61 17.44 10.15
C GLY A 136 24.23 17.18 8.70
N ALA A 137 25.01 17.67 7.73
CA ALA A 137 24.77 17.43 6.31
C ALA A 137 24.93 15.93 5.97
N LEU A 138 25.94 15.26 6.54
CA LEU A 138 26.15 13.82 6.34
C LEU A 138 25.02 13.00 6.94
N LEU A 139 24.56 13.35 8.16
CA LEU A 139 23.43 12.69 8.80
C LEU A 139 22.13 12.91 8.02
N PHE A 140 21.89 14.12 7.51
CA PHE A 140 20.73 14.40 6.65
C PHE A 140 20.76 13.60 5.35
N LEU A 141 21.93 13.51 4.69
CA LEU A 141 22.12 12.65 3.53
C LEU A 141 21.80 11.19 3.89
N LEU A 142 22.35 10.68 4.99
CA LEU A 142 22.12 9.30 5.44
C LEU A 142 20.63 9.03 5.71
N VAL A 143 19.94 9.92 6.43
CA VAL A 143 18.49 9.81 6.69
C VAL A 143 17.70 9.85 5.38
N GLY A 144 18.03 10.75 4.46
CA GLY A 144 17.40 10.81 3.13
C GLY A 144 17.63 9.53 2.31
N PHE A 145 18.75 8.84 2.51
CA PHE A 145 19.06 7.55 1.88
C PHE A 145 18.45 6.34 2.60
N LEU A 146 18.14 6.45 3.90
CA LEU A 146 17.48 5.39 4.66
C LEU A 146 15.96 5.46 4.59
N LEU A 147 15.38 6.61 4.24
CA LEU A 147 13.93 6.74 4.11
C LEU A 147 13.40 5.73 3.07
N PRO A 148 12.52 4.79 3.48
CA PRO A 148 11.92 3.84 2.55
C PRO A 148 11.05 4.63 1.57
N LEU A 149 11.45 4.62 0.31
CA LEU A 149 10.64 5.25 -0.74
C LEU A 149 9.38 4.39 -0.90
N PRO A 150 8.17 4.99 -0.81
CA PRO A 150 6.95 4.23 -1.05
C PRO A 150 7.06 3.62 -2.45
N ALA A 151 6.77 2.32 -2.53
CA ALA A 151 6.87 1.56 -3.77
C ALA A 151 6.28 2.41 -4.90
N PRO A 152 6.97 2.53 -6.05
CA PRO A 152 6.38 3.23 -7.18
C PRO A 152 5.00 2.63 -7.35
N LYS A 153 3.96 3.46 -7.14
CA LYS A 153 2.64 3.13 -7.65
C LYS A 153 2.94 2.93 -9.12
N GLY A 154 2.93 1.67 -9.56
CA GLY A 154 3.23 1.35 -10.95
C GLY A 154 2.40 2.28 -11.83
N PRO A 155 2.82 2.54 -13.09
CA PRO A 155 1.95 3.25 -14.02
C PRO A 155 0.57 2.60 -13.85
N ARG A 156 -0.40 3.38 -13.34
CA ARG A 156 -1.76 2.87 -13.16
C ARG A 156 -2.07 2.28 -14.51
N ALA A 157 -2.21 0.95 -14.59
CA ALA A 157 -2.49 0.30 -15.86
C ALA A 157 -3.66 1.10 -16.42
N PRO A 158 -3.50 1.76 -17.58
CA PRO A 158 -4.44 2.77 -18.06
C PRO A 158 -5.88 2.23 -18.10
N HIS A 159 -6.02 0.91 -18.08
CA HIS A 159 -7.26 0.15 -18.14
C HIS A 159 -7.44 -0.80 -16.95
N ALA A 160 -7.06 -0.40 -15.72
CA ALA A 160 -7.31 -1.23 -14.53
C ALA A 160 -8.82 -1.55 -14.34
N ALA A 161 -9.69 -0.62 -14.72
CA ALA A 161 -11.13 -0.84 -14.71
C ALA A 161 -11.56 -1.85 -15.78
N ALA A 162 -11.02 -1.74 -17.00
CA ALA A 162 -11.34 -2.68 -18.08
C ALA A 162 -10.84 -4.09 -17.77
N ALA A 163 -9.62 -4.21 -17.22
CA ALA A 163 -9.10 -5.50 -16.76
C ALA A 163 -10.00 -6.15 -15.72
N ALA A 164 -10.45 -5.40 -14.72
CA ALA A 164 -11.36 -5.91 -13.70
C ALA A 164 -12.72 -6.33 -14.29
N LYS A 165 -13.22 -5.62 -15.31
CA LYS A 165 -14.46 -5.98 -16.01
C LYS A 165 -14.29 -7.26 -16.82
N VAL A 166 -13.25 -7.35 -17.67
CA VAL A 166 -12.98 -8.55 -18.47
C VAL A 166 -12.72 -9.77 -17.58
N ASP A 167 -12.01 -9.61 -16.47
CA ASP A 167 -11.82 -10.68 -15.48
C ASP A 167 -13.14 -11.15 -14.84
N ALA A 168 -14.07 -10.21 -14.58
CA ALA A 168 -15.39 -10.54 -14.05
C ALA A 168 -16.24 -11.33 -15.06
N VAL A 169 -16.28 -10.90 -16.33
CA VAL A 169 -17.00 -11.61 -17.41
C VAL A 169 -16.37 -12.99 -17.64
N LYS A 170 -15.04 -13.08 -17.64
CA LYS A 170 -14.32 -14.36 -17.75
C LYS A 170 -14.67 -15.31 -16.60
N ALA A 171 -14.80 -14.81 -15.38
CA ALA A 171 -15.19 -15.62 -14.23
C ALA A 171 -16.64 -16.13 -14.32
N GLN A 172 -17.56 -15.30 -14.82
CA GLN A 172 -18.94 -15.72 -15.10
C GLN A 172 -18.98 -16.78 -16.20
N ALA A 173 -18.23 -16.59 -17.29
CA ALA A 173 -18.09 -17.56 -18.36
C ALA A 173 -17.53 -18.89 -17.86
N GLU A 174 -16.45 -18.89 -17.07
CA GLU A 174 -15.88 -20.13 -16.50
C GLU A 174 -16.86 -20.85 -15.55
N ALA A 175 -17.76 -20.11 -14.88
CA ALA A 175 -18.80 -20.71 -14.04
C ALA A 175 -19.84 -21.45 -14.87
N LEU A 176 -20.30 -20.85 -15.98
CA LEU A 176 -21.22 -21.46 -16.95
C LEU A 176 -20.56 -22.64 -17.70
N ALA A 177 -19.26 -22.54 -18.01
CA ALA A 177 -18.48 -23.58 -18.71
C ALA A 177 -18.50 -24.95 -18.04
N ARG A 178 -18.70 -24.96 -16.71
CA ARG A 178 -18.73 -26.19 -15.91
C ARG A 178 -20.04 -26.95 -16.07
N GLU A 179 -21.09 -26.26 -16.51
CA GLU A 179 -22.43 -26.83 -16.68
C GLU A 179 -22.72 -27.09 -18.15
N GLU A 180 -22.32 -26.17 -19.02
CA GLU A 180 -22.50 -26.27 -20.47
C GLU A 180 -21.25 -25.74 -21.19
N PRO A 181 -20.71 -26.45 -22.21
CA PRO A 181 -19.57 -25.95 -22.97
C PRO A 181 -19.90 -24.60 -23.61
N LEU A 182 -19.07 -23.58 -23.38
CA LEU A 182 -19.25 -22.30 -24.05
C LEU A 182 -19.05 -22.48 -25.56
N GLY A 183 -19.89 -21.81 -26.34
CA GLY A 183 -19.66 -21.71 -27.78
C GLY A 183 -18.34 -20.99 -28.06
N GLU A 184 -17.58 -21.51 -29.03
CA GLU A 184 -16.24 -21.01 -29.43
C GLU A 184 -16.22 -19.48 -29.65
N ALA A 185 -17.31 -18.92 -30.19
CA ALA A 185 -17.45 -17.48 -30.41
C ALA A 185 -17.30 -16.63 -29.13
N VAL A 186 -17.79 -17.11 -27.98
CA VAL A 186 -17.69 -16.38 -26.71
C VAL A 186 -16.27 -16.44 -26.15
N GLU A 187 -15.61 -17.59 -26.31
CA GLU A 187 -14.22 -17.76 -25.88
C GLU A 187 -13.27 -16.89 -26.72
N ASP A 188 -13.49 -16.82 -28.03
CA ASP A 188 -12.72 -15.98 -28.94
C ASP A 188 -12.91 -14.48 -28.65
N GLU A 189 -14.14 -14.03 -28.37
CA GLU A 189 -14.39 -12.64 -27.99
C GLU A 189 -13.77 -12.29 -26.62
N LEU A 190 -13.86 -13.18 -25.61
CA LEU A 190 -13.18 -12.99 -24.33
C LEU A 190 -11.66 -12.94 -24.47
N ARG A 191 -11.11 -13.77 -25.36
CA ARG A 191 -9.68 -13.77 -25.65
C ARG A 191 -9.27 -12.47 -26.34
N ARG A 192 -10.04 -12.02 -27.34
CA ARG A 192 -9.83 -10.73 -28.01
C ARG A 192 -9.85 -9.57 -27.01
N LEU A 193 -10.85 -9.50 -26.13
CA LEU A 193 -10.96 -8.44 -25.11
C LEU A 193 -9.79 -8.48 -24.12
N ALA A 194 -9.36 -9.67 -23.69
CA ALA A 194 -8.21 -9.82 -22.81
C ALA A 194 -6.90 -9.37 -23.48
N GLU A 195 -6.72 -9.65 -24.78
CA GLU A 195 -5.58 -9.20 -25.57
C GLU A 195 -5.58 -7.67 -25.74
N GLU A 196 -6.73 -7.04 -25.99
CA GLU A 196 -6.84 -5.57 -26.11
C GLU A 196 -6.60 -4.84 -24.77
N VAL A 197 -7.07 -5.41 -23.66
CA VAL A 197 -6.73 -4.92 -22.31
C VAL A 197 -5.23 -5.01 -22.08
N ALA A 198 -4.60 -6.14 -22.43
CA ALA A 198 -3.17 -6.35 -22.24
C ALA A 198 -2.32 -5.43 -23.15
N ALA A 199 -2.79 -5.17 -24.37
CA ALA A 199 -2.19 -4.21 -25.31
C ALA A 199 -2.40 -2.74 -24.88
N GLY A 200 -3.32 -2.49 -23.95
CA GLY A 200 -3.66 -1.17 -23.44
C GLY A 200 -4.45 -0.32 -24.43
N ARG A 201 -5.16 -0.96 -25.37
CA ARG A 201 -5.93 -0.30 -26.44
C ARG A 201 -7.44 -0.49 -26.30
N PHE A 202 -7.91 -0.75 -25.08
CA PHE A 202 -9.32 -0.95 -24.79
C PHE A 202 -10.14 0.30 -25.13
N ASP A 203 -10.98 0.22 -26.17
CA ASP A 203 -11.77 1.34 -26.68
C ASP A 203 -13.23 1.29 -26.19
N SER A 204 -14.06 2.24 -26.65
CA SER A 204 -15.49 2.25 -26.29
C SER A 204 -16.27 1.06 -26.88
N GLY A 205 -15.84 0.55 -28.04
CA GLY A 205 -16.44 -0.62 -28.66
C GLY A 205 -16.14 -1.89 -27.87
N ASP A 206 -14.94 -2.00 -27.29
CA ASP A 206 -14.57 -3.10 -26.41
C ASP A 206 -15.38 -3.09 -25.10
N TRP A 207 -15.75 -1.92 -24.58
CA TRP A 207 -16.67 -1.79 -23.44
C TRP A 207 -18.07 -2.30 -23.77
N GLU A 208 -18.63 -1.87 -24.91
CA GLU A 208 -19.94 -2.34 -25.36
C GLU A 208 -19.94 -3.84 -25.65
N ALA A 209 -18.85 -4.36 -26.23
CA ALA A 209 -18.67 -5.79 -26.46
C ALA A 209 -18.64 -6.56 -25.12
N ALA A 210 -17.88 -6.08 -24.13
CA ALA A 210 -17.82 -6.70 -22.80
C ALA A 210 -19.18 -6.68 -22.08
N ASP A 211 -19.94 -5.59 -22.16
CA ASP A 211 -21.28 -5.49 -21.57
C ASP A 211 -22.30 -6.39 -22.32
N SER A 212 -22.20 -6.48 -23.65
CA SER A 212 -23.06 -7.37 -24.44
C SER A 212 -22.78 -8.85 -24.15
N LEU A 213 -21.52 -9.22 -23.91
CA LEU A 213 -21.12 -10.55 -23.48
C LEU A 213 -21.67 -10.87 -22.09
N GLU A 214 -21.54 -9.94 -21.13
CA GLU A 214 -22.14 -10.11 -19.80
C GLU A 214 -23.64 -10.31 -19.88
N GLN A 215 -24.34 -9.50 -20.69
CA GLN A 215 -25.80 -9.61 -20.85
C GLN A 215 -26.21 -10.96 -21.47
N ARG A 216 -25.49 -11.45 -22.49
CA ARG A 216 -25.74 -12.77 -23.11
C ARG A 216 -25.46 -13.93 -22.14
N LEU A 217 -24.41 -13.82 -21.32
CA LEU A 217 -24.09 -14.82 -20.30
C LEU A 217 -25.15 -14.83 -19.19
N ALA A 218 -25.66 -13.66 -18.80
CA ALA A 218 -26.73 -13.54 -17.82
C ALA A 218 -28.06 -14.09 -18.35
N GLU A 219 -28.40 -13.85 -19.62
CA GLU A 219 -29.58 -14.40 -20.28
C GLU A 219 -29.53 -15.93 -20.34
N ARG A 220 -28.39 -16.51 -20.77
CA ARG A 220 -28.19 -17.96 -20.75
C ARG A 220 -28.25 -18.55 -19.35
N ALA A 221 -27.68 -17.88 -18.35
CA ALA A 221 -27.78 -18.32 -16.97
C ALA A 221 -29.24 -18.31 -16.47
N ALA A 222 -30.05 -17.33 -16.90
CA ALA A 222 -31.47 -17.27 -16.58
C ALA A 222 -32.27 -18.36 -17.31
N GLU A 223 -31.99 -18.63 -18.59
CA GLU A 223 -32.60 -19.73 -19.35
C GLU A 223 -32.28 -21.09 -18.70
N ALA A 224 -31.01 -21.35 -18.39
CA ALA A 224 -30.59 -22.56 -17.69
C ALA A 224 -31.27 -22.69 -16.31
N ALA A 225 -31.45 -21.59 -15.58
CA ALA A 225 -32.17 -21.60 -14.31
C ALA A 225 -33.66 -21.94 -14.48
N VAL A 226 -34.30 -21.47 -15.54
CA VAL A 226 -35.70 -21.81 -15.88
C VAL A 226 -35.81 -23.28 -16.29
N GLU A 227 -34.89 -23.79 -17.12
CA GLU A 227 -34.87 -25.20 -17.51
C GLU A 227 -34.66 -26.13 -16.30
N LEU A 228 -33.76 -25.76 -15.37
CA LEU A 228 -33.58 -26.48 -14.12
C LEU A 228 -34.83 -26.44 -13.24
N ALA A 229 -35.52 -25.30 -13.19
CA ALA A 229 -36.79 -25.17 -12.46
C ALA A 229 -37.88 -26.08 -13.07
N GLN A 230 -38.03 -26.07 -14.39
CA GLN A 230 -38.96 -26.95 -15.11
C GLN A 230 -38.62 -28.43 -14.92
N ALA A 231 -37.33 -28.80 -14.99
CA ALA A 231 -36.88 -30.17 -14.72
C ALA A 231 -37.17 -30.59 -13.27
N SER A 232 -37.05 -29.66 -12.31
CA SER A 232 -37.37 -29.92 -10.90
C SER A 232 -38.87 -30.07 -10.66
N GLU A 233 -39.71 -29.34 -11.40
CA GLU A 233 -41.17 -29.46 -11.36
C GLU A 233 -41.62 -30.77 -11.99
N ALA A 234 -41.11 -31.12 -13.18
CA ALA A 234 -41.37 -32.41 -13.81
C ALA A 234 -40.93 -33.60 -12.95
N ALA A 235 -39.82 -33.46 -12.20
CA ALA A 235 -39.39 -34.46 -11.23
C ALA A 235 -40.37 -34.59 -10.04
N ARG A 236 -40.95 -33.48 -9.57
CA ARG A 236 -41.99 -33.49 -8.53
C ARG A 236 -43.29 -34.10 -9.03
N ASP A 237 -43.70 -33.80 -10.26
CA ASP A 237 -44.90 -34.39 -10.87
C ASP A 237 -44.75 -35.90 -11.04
N LEU A 238 -43.55 -36.38 -11.42
CA LEU A 238 -43.23 -37.81 -11.47
C LEU A 238 -43.24 -38.45 -10.06
N GLU A 239 -42.73 -37.75 -9.04
CA GLU A 239 -42.78 -38.20 -7.64
C GLU A 239 -44.23 -38.32 -7.16
N GLU A 240 -45.09 -37.34 -7.46
CA GLU A 240 -46.50 -37.35 -7.11
C GLU A 240 -47.26 -38.46 -7.86
N ALA A 241 -47.00 -38.65 -9.16
CA ALA A 241 -47.59 -39.73 -9.95
C ALA A 241 -47.19 -41.12 -9.44
N LEU A 242 -45.91 -41.31 -9.07
CA LEU A 242 -45.42 -42.55 -8.45
C LEU A 242 -46.01 -42.75 -7.05
N GLY A 243 -46.18 -41.68 -6.27
CA GLY A 243 -46.87 -41.72 -4.97
C GLY A 243 -48.34 -42.15 -5.11
N ALA A 244 -49.06 -41.61 -6.10
CA ALA A 244 -50.44 -41.99 -6.40
C ALA A 244 -50.55 -43.44 -6.89
N ALA A 245 -49.64 -43.89 -7.77
CA ALA A 245 -49.59 -45.28 -8.25
C ALA A 245 -49.21 -46.26 -7.13
N GLY A 246 -48.26 -45.90 -6.27
CA GLY A 246 -47.88 -46.67 -5.08
C GLY A 246 -48.99 -46.73 -4.03
N GLY A 247 -49.80 -45.67 -3.90
CA GLY A 247 -51.03 -45.67 -3.11
C GLY A 247 -52.07 -46.66 -3.64
N ALA A 248 -52.23 -46.74 -4.97
CA ALA A 248 -53.13 -47.69 -5.61
C ALA A 248 -52.66 -49.15 -5.41
N GLU A 249 -51.37 -49.43 -5.61
CA GLU A 249 -50.81 -50.78 -5.38
C GLU A 249 -50.76 -51.18 -3.90
N SER A 250 -50.53 -50.25 -2.97
CA SER A 250 -50.61 -50.56 -1.53
C SER A 250 -52.05 -50.83 -1.10
N SER A 251 -53.01 -50.05 -1.59
CA SER A 251 -54.44 -50.30 -1.31
C SER A 251 -54.95 -51.62 -1.92
N SER A 252 -54.42 -52.06 -3.07
CA SER A 252 -54.76 -53.38 -3.64
C SER A 252 -54.11 -54.51 -2.85
N ARG A 253 -52.87 -54.36 -2.38
CA ARG A 253 -52.21 -55.33 -1.48
C ARG A 253 -52.91 -55.44 -0.13
N GLU A 254 -53.39 -54.32 0.43
CA GLU A 254 -54.18 -54.32 1.66
C GLU A 254 -55.53 -55.03 1.46
N ARG A 255 -56.20 -54.82 0.31
CA ARG A 255 -57.42 -55.58 -0.04
C ARG A 255 -57.16 -57.07 -0.21
N GLU A 256 -56.10 -57.46 -0.91
CA GLU A 256 -55.73 -58.88 -1.04
C GLU A 256 -55.34 -59.50 0.31
N ALA A 257 -54.68 -58.76 1.19
CA ALA A 257 -54.36 -59.21 2.55
C ALA A 257 -55.62 -59.37 3.41
N LEU A 258 -56.58 -58.44 3.29
CA LEU A 258 -57.88 -58.51 3.93
C LEU A 258 -58.72 -59.68 3.39
N GLU A 259 -58.76 -59.91 2.08
CA GLU A 259 -59.44 -61.06 1.48
C GLU A 259 -58.80 -62.40 1.89
N ARG A 260 -57.46 -62.45 1.97
CA ARG A 260 -56.75 -63.63 2.45
C ARG A 260 -57.01 -63.89 3.93
N ALA A 261 -57.10 -62.84 4.76
CA ALA A 261 -57.47 -62.97 6.17
C ALA A 261 -58.93 -63.40 6.36
N LEU A 262 -59.84 -62.88 5.51
CA LEU A 262 -61.25 -63.28 5.50
C LEU A 262 -61.44 -64.74 5.08
N MET A 263 -60.77 -65.20 4.02
CA MET A 263 -60.80 -66.62 3.64
C MET A 263 -60.16 -67.54 4.70
N GLY A 264 -59.14 -67.05 5.43
CA GLY A 264 -58.57 -67.77 6.56
C GLY A 264 -59.58 -67.96 7.70
N LEU A 265 -60.32 -66.91 8.05
CA LEU A 265 -61.35 -66.97 9.09
C LEU A 265 -62.58 -67.79 8.69
N GLU A 266 -62.94 -67.82 7.40
CA GLU A 266 -64.09 -68.59 6.89
C GLU A 266 -63.79 -70.10 6.76
N GLY A 267 -62.52 -70.49 6.69
CA GLY A 267 -62.09 -71.90 6.65
C GLY A 267 -61.83 -72.55 8.02
N GLU A 268 -61.86 -71.78 9.12
CA GLU A 268 -61.45 -72.24 10.46
C GLU A 268 -62.65 -72.52 11.39
N GLY A 269 -63.78 -72.91 10.80
CA GLY A 269 -65.04 -73.14 11.50
C GLY A 269 -65.68 -74.48 11.16
N GLU A 270 -64.97 -75.60 11.29
CA GLU A 270 -65.58 -76.94 11.46
C GLU A 270 -64.53 -77.99 11.88
N GLY A 271 -64.63 -78.49 13.13
CA GLY A 271 -63.93 -79.68 13.65
C GLY A 271 -62.98 -79.44 14.84
N GLU A 272 -63.46 -79.08 16.03
CA GLU A 272 -63.84 -79.96 17.17
C GLU A 272 -62.71 -80.78 17.84
N ASP A 273 -62.46 -80.42 19.10
CA ASP A 273 -62.15 -81.22 20.31
C ASP A 273 -60.84 -82.04 20.45
N SER A 274 -59.97 -81.59 21.38
CA SER A 274 -59.61 -82.33 22.62
C SER A 274 -58.68 -81.56 23.58
N GLN A 275 -59.18 -81.35 24.81
CA GLN A 275 -58.55 -81.31 26.16
C GLN A 275 -56.99 -81.38 26.23
N GLY A 276 -56.22 -80.49 26.89
CA GLY A 276 -56.23 -80.00 28.28
C GLY A 276 -55.42 -80.92 29.23
N PRO A 277 -54.75 -80.46 30.32
CA PRO A 277 -53.98 -79.23 30.57
C PRO A 277 -52.57 -79.49 31.18
N GLY A 278 -51.72 -78.45 31.32
CA GLY A 278 -50.49 -78.52 32.13
C GLY A 278 -49.56 -77.30 31.99
N GLU A 279 -49.38 -76.57 33.08
CA GLU A 279 -48.66 -75.29 33.25
C GLU A 279 -47.12 -75.36 33.07
N ALA A 280 -46.51 -74.30 32.52
CA ALA A 280 -45.57 -73.40 33.23
C ALA A 280 -44.50 -72.75 32.31
N SER A 281 -44.45 -71.42 32.39
CA SER A 281 -43.27 -70.53 32.24
C SER A 281 -42.56 -70.36 30.89
N ALA A 282 -42.87 -69.26 30.20
CA ALA A 282 -41.90 -68.49 29.43
C ALA A 282 -42.35 -67.02 29.29
N HIS A 283 -41.80 -66.13 30.12
CA HIS A 283 -41.88 -64.68 29.87
C HIS A 283 -40.62 -63.97 30.37
N SER A 284 -40.32 -62.85 29.71
CA SER A 284 -39.25 -61.86 29.94
C SER A 284 -37.81 -62.31 29.68
N GLY A 285 -37.35 -62.13 28.43
CA GLY A 285 -35.94 -61.95 28.09
C GLY A 285 -35.65 -60.46 27.90
N GLU A 286 -35.05 -59.85 28.92
CA GLU A 286 -34.52 -58.48 28.94
C GLU A 286 -33.34 -58.33 27.99
N GLY A 287 -33.36 -57.26 27.18
CA GLY A 287 -32.19 -56.79 26.42
C GLY A 287 -31.54 -55.63 27.15
N GLN A 288 -30.40 -55.86 27.80
CA GLN A 288 -29.58 -54.79 28.36
C GLN A 288 -28.10 -55.20 28.49
N GLN A 289 -27.23 -54.22 28.15
CA GLN A 289 -25.80 -54.07 28.43
C GLN A 289 -24.76 -54.67 27.45
N GLY A 290 -23.85 -53.78 27.02
CA GLY A 290 -22.75 -54.01 26.08
C GLY A 290 -21.53 -54.71 26.68
N PRO A 291 -20.38 -54.65 25.99
CA PRO A 291 -19.26 -53.96 26.65
C PRO A 291 -18.33 -53.15 25.72
N GLN A 292 -17.64 -52.22 26.39
CA GLN A 292 -16.43 -51.50 25.99
C GLN A 292 -15.30 -52.41 25.46
N GLY A 293 -14.50 -51.83 24.57
CA GLY A 293 -13.14 -52.24 24.26
C GLY A 293 -12.39 -51.12 23.51
N GLU A 294 -11.67 -50.29 24.25
CA GLU A 294 -10.41 -49.60 23.85
C GLU A 294 -9.40 -50.67 23.33
N ASP A 295 -8.40 -50.49 22.47
CA ASP A 295 -7.67 -49.38 21.82
C ASP A 295 -6.67 -50.09 20.81
N PRO A 296 -5.63 -49.46 20.21
CA PRO A 296 -5.61 -48.63 19.02
C PRO A 296 -4.72 -49.25 17.90
N ASN A 297 -4.42 -48.45 16.86
CA ASN A 297 -3.24 -48.56 15.96
C ASN A 297 -3.42 -49.32 14.63
N GLY A 298 -3.14 -48.64 13.51
CA GLY A 298 -2.92 -49.31 12.22
C GLY A 298 -3.38 -48.57 10.96
N THR A 299 -3.01 -47.30 10.76
CA THR A 299 -3.20 -46.62 9.47
C THR A 299 -2.04 -46.97 8.51
N GLN A 300 -2.22 -48.02 7.71
CA GLN A 300 -1.57 -48.23 6.41
C GLN A 300 -2.66 -47.95 5.36
N GLY A 301 -2.48 -47.10 4.35
CA GLY A 301 -1.42 -47.14 3.34
C GLY A 301 -2.10 -47.46 2.00
N THR A 302 -2.75 -46.47 1.38
CA THR A 302 -3.36 -46.62 0.05
C THR A 302 -2.33 -46.31 -1.03
N SER A 303 -1.72 -47.38 -1.53
CA SER A 303 -0.90 -47.39 -2.74
C SER A 303 -1.80 -47.28 -3.96
N GLN A 304 -1.62 -46.22 -4.75
CA GLN A 304 -2.17 -46.07 -6.08
C GLN A 304 -1.11 -46.57 -7.08
N SER A 305 -1.32 -47.77 -7.63
CA SER A 305 -0.56 -48.26 -8.79
C SER A 305 -1.56 -48.73 -9.83
N GLY A 306 -1.72 -47.92 -10.88
CA GLY A 306 -2.39 -48.33 -12.10
C GLY A 306 -1.52 -49.32 -12.86
N GLN A 307 -2.12 -50.41 -13.33
CA GLN A 307 -1.49 -51.28 -14.30
C GLN A 307 -2.54 -51.72 -15.33
N GLN A 308 -2.28 -51.26 -16.55
CA GLN A 308 -2.88 -51.73 -17.80
C GLN A 308 -2.63 -53.23 -17.98
N GLY A 309 -3.57 -53.93 -18.61
CA GLY A 309 -3.38 -55.31 -19.03
C GLY A 309 -4.66 -55.94 -19.55
N THR A 310 -5.13 -55.52 -20.73
CA THR A 310 -6.16 -56.23 -21.49
C THR A 310 -5.48 -57.28 -22.38
N SER A 311 -5.66 -58.56 -22.04
CA SER A 311 -5.29 -59.71 -22.89
C SER A 311 -6.42 -60.74 -22.89
N GLN A 312 -7.15 -60.74 -23.99
CA GLN A 312 -7.44 -61.87 -24.87
C GLN A 312 -7.66 -63.31 -24.30
N SER A 313 -8.72 -63.91 -24.85
CA SER A 313 -8.89 -65.31 -25.25
C SER A 313 -9.38 -66.34 -24.22
N GLY A 314 -10.37 -67.13 -24.65
CA GLY A 314 -10.87 -68.30 -23.94
C GLY A 314 -12.23 -68.78 -24.44
N GLN A 315 -12.23 -69.53 -25.53
CA GLN A 315 -13.35 -70.16 -26.22
C GLN A 315 -13.67 -71.55 -25.62
N GLN A 316 -14.87 -72.09 -25.93
CA GLN A 316 -15.40 -73.46 -25.69
C GLN A 316 -15.97 -73.72 -24.28
N GLY A 317 -17.09 -74.40 -24.07
CA GLY A 317 -18.03 -75.06 -24.98
C GLY A 317 -19.11 -75.83 -24.18
N THR A 318 -20.28 -75.95 -24.82
CA THR A 318 -21.26 -77.05 -24.78
C THR A 318 -21.88 -77.57 -23.47
N ALA A 319 -23.22 -77.51 -23.53
CA ALA A 319 -24.21 -78.55 -23.20
C ALA A 319 -24.60 -78.80 -21.73
N ASP A 320 -25.90 -79.07 -21.59
CA ASP A 320 -26.64 -79.49 -20.40
C ASP A 320 -26.99 -78.40 -19.36
N SER A 321 -28.12 -77.70 -19.59
CA SER A 321 -29.13 -77.40 -18.55
C SER A 321 -30.26 -76.54 -19.13
N GLU A 322 -31.19 -77.14 -19.90
CA GLU A 322 -32.40 -76.45 -20.39
C GLU A 322 -33.53 -76.38 -19.34
N GLY A 323 -33.42 -77.09 -18.21
CA GLY A 323 -34.46 -77.08 -17.15
C GLY A 323 -34.33 -75.98 -16.09
N SER A 324 -33.13 -75.40 -15.88
CA SER A 324 -32.86 -74.45 -14.78
C SER A 324 -32.80 -72.97 -15.21
N LYS A 325 -32.77 -72.70 -16.52
CA LYS A 325 -32.73 -71.34 -17.06
C LYS A 325 -34.07 -70.63 -16.93
N ALA A 326 -35.20 -71.31 -17.15
CA ALA A 326 -36.52 -70.67 -17.00
C ALA A 326 -36.80 -70.20 -15.55
N GLN A 327 -36.39 -70.99 -14.54
CA GLN A 327 -36.62 -70.66 -13.14
C GLN A 327 -35.61 -69.62 -12.60
N SER A 328 -34.37 -69.63 -13.10
CA SER A 328 -33.38 -68.58 -12.78
C SER A 328 -33.63 -67.27 -13.52
N GLN A 329 -34.19 -67.28 -14.74
CA GLN A 329 -34.66 -66.08 -15.42
C GLN A 329 -35.90 -65.49 -14.74
N ALA A 330 -36.84 -66.33 -14.27
CA ALA A 330 -38.00 -65.86 -13.51
C ALA A 330 -37.59 -65.27 -12.15
N ARG A 331 -36.64 -65.88 -11.42
CA ARG A 331 -36.09 -65.30 -10.18
C ARG A 331 -35.26 -64.03 -10.43
N ARG A 332 -34.50 -63.96 -11.53
CA ARG A 332 -33.76 -62.73 -11.90
C ARG A 332 -34.70 -61.63 -12.39
N GLN A 333 -35.79 -61.94 -13.09
CA GLN A 333 -36.82 -60.95 -13.44
C GLN A 333 -37.63 -60.52 -12.22
N ALA A 334 -37.91 -61.42 -11.27
CA ALA A 334 -38.57 -61.06 -10.01
C ALA A 334 -37.65 -60.22 -9.10
N GLN A 335 -36.35 -60.53 -9.02
CA GLN A 335 -35.37 -59.70 -8.31
C GLN A 335 -35.10 -58.36 -9.03
N ALA A 336 -35.07 -58.34 -10.37
CA ALA A 336 -34.97 -57.09 -11.12
C ALA A 336 -36.23 -56.24 -11.00
N ARG A 337 -37.43 -56.83 -10.90
CA ARG A 337 -38.69 -56.10 -10.59
C ARG A 337 -38.76 -55.64 -9.14
N ALA A 338 -38.19 -56.39 -8.20
CA ALA A 338 -38.06 -55.97 -6.79
C ALA A 338 -36.97 -54.91 -6.59
N GLN A 339 -35.97 -54.82 -7.49
CA GLN A 339 -34.97 -53.75 -7.49
C GLN A 339 -35.41 -52.52 -8.32
N ALA A 340 -36.29 -52.72 -9.30
CA ALA A 340 -36.88 -51.63 -10.11
C ALA A 340 -38.13 -51.00 -9.48
N SER A 341 -38.76 -51.65 -8.49
CA SER A 341 -39.65 -50.97 -7.54
C SER A 341 -38.76 -50.22 -6.55
N GLY A 342 -38.24 -49.09 -7.03
CA GLY A 342 -37.23 -48.27 -6.39
C GLY A 342 -37.54 -48.02 -4.92
N ALA A 343 -36.51 -48.26 -4.08
CA ALA A 343 -36.57 -47.90 -2.68
C ALA A 343 -36.88 -46.40 -2.56
N PRO A 344 -37.92 -46.00 -1.81
CA PRO A 344 -38.28 -44.59 -1.60
C PRO A 344 -37.10 -43.74 -1.10
N ASP A 345 -36.11 -44.40 -0.48
CA ASP A 345 -34.87 -43.79 -0.04
C ASP A 345 -34.03 -43.19 -1.19
N GLN A 346 -33.98 -43.82 -2.37
CA GLN A 346 -33.21 -43.31 -3.51
C GLN A 346 -33.79 -42.00 -4.07
N ILE A 347 -35.13 -41.88 -4.06
CA ILE A 347 -35.83 -40.65 -4.49
C ILE A 347 -35.57 -39.53 -3.46
N SER A 348 -35.61 -39.85 -2.16
CA SER A 348 -35.29 -38.89 -1.11
C SER A 348 -33.84 -38.39 -1.14
N GLU A 349 -32.90 -39.26 -1.55
CA GLU A 349 -31.49 -38.92 -1.69
C GLU A 349 -31.23 -38.03 -2.92
N LEU A 350 -31.89 -38.33 -4.05
CA LEU A 350 -31.91 -37.48 -5.24
C LEU A 350 -32.48 -36.09 -4.92
N ARG A 351 -33.57 -36.02 -4.15
CA ARG A 351 -34.19 -34.77 -3.70
C ARG A 351 -33.23 -33.93 -2.86
N ARG A 352 -32.58 -34.53 -1.86
CA ARG A 352 -31.55 -33.83 -1.05
C ARG A 352 -30.37 -33.36 -1.91
N SER A 353 -29.99 -34.12 -2.93
CA SER A 353 -28.89 -33.74 -3.84
C SER A 353 -29.25 -32.52 -4.71
N LEU A 354 -30.48 -32.48 -5.24
CA LEU A 354 -30.99 -31.37 -6.04
C LEU A 354 -31.19 -30.11 -5.19
N GLU A 355 -31.73 -30.25 -3.98
CA GLU A 355 -31.95 -29.12 -3.06
C GLU A 355 -30.61 -28.47 -2.61
N ARG A 356 -29.58 -29.29 -2.34
CA ARG A 356 -28.21 -28.78 -2.10
C ARG A 356 -27.63 -28.07 -3.30
N ARG A 357 -27.92 -28.55 -4.51
CA ARG A 357 -27.45 -27.91 -5.75
C ARG A 357 -28.15 -26.59 -6.02
N GLN A 358 -29.46 -26.51 -5.76
CA GLN A 358 -30.22 -25.28 -5.88
C GLN A 358 -29.76 -24.22 -4.86
N GLN A 359 -29.44 -24.65 -3.62
CA GLN A 359 -28.86 -23.77 -2.60
C GLN A 359 -27.44 -23.30 -2.95
N SER A 360 -26.61 -24.13 -3.59
CA SER A 360 -25.26 -23.72 -4.00
C SER A 360 -25.27 -22.78 -5.22
N LEU A 361 -26.22 -22.96 -6.14
CA LEU A 361 -26.42 -22.07 -7.28
C LEU A 361 -26.98 -20.71 -6.83
N SER A 362 -27.99 -20.68 -5.96
CA SER A 362 -28.51 -19.42 -5.41
C SER A 362 -27.43 -18.63 -4.65
N GLN A 363 -26.57 -19.28 -3.86
CA GLN A 363 -25.45 -18.59 -3.20
C GLN A 363 -24.36 -18.08 -4.18
N ARG A 364 -24.25 -18.65 -5.38
CA ARG A 364 -23.30 -18.22 -6.42
C ARG A 364 -23.84 -17.10 -7.30
N PHE A 365 -25.13 -17.16 -7.62
CA PHE A 365 -25.80 -16.26 -8.56
C PHE A 365 -26.63 -15.17 -7.89
N GLU A 366 -26.78 -15.18 -6.56
CA GLU A 366 -27.32 -14.02 -5.85
C GLU A 366 -26.50 -12.78 -6.26
N PRO A 367 -27.14 -11.79 -6.91
CA PRO A 367 -26.44 -10.62 -7.40
C PRO A 367 -25.88 -9.92 -6.17
N ARG A 368 -24.56 -9.94 -6.07
CA ARG A 368 -23.80 -9.37 -4.96
C ARG A 368 -23.78 -7.84 -5.06
N GLU A 369 -24.96 -7.24 -5.19
CA GLU A 369 -25.24 -5.80 -5.18
C GLU A 369 -24.89 -5.23 -3.80
N GLY A 370 -23.60 -4.97 -3.58
CA GLY A 370 -23.15 -4.23 -2.40
C GLY A 370 -21.79 -4.64 -1.82
N GLN A 371 -21.24 -5.81 -2.16
CA GLN A 371 -20.00 -6.32 -1.53
C GLN A 371 -18.75 -6.30 -2.41
N GLY A 372 -18.87 -5.97 -3.70
CA GLY A 372 -17.74 -5.97 -4.65
C GLY A 372 -16.62 -4.95 -4.36
N ALA A 373 -16.88 -3.91 -3.55
CA ALA A 373 -15.89 -2.85 -3.31
C ALA A 373 -15.04 -3.01 -2.03
N GLN A 374 -15.41 -3.91 -1.09
CA GLN A 374 -14.70 -4.04 0.19
C GLN A 374 -13.86 -5.33 0.32
N ALA A 375 -14.24 -6.43 -0.36
CA ALA A 375 -13.57 -7.72 -0.18
C ALA A 375 -12.15 -7.80 -0.77
N SER A 376 -11.79 -6.95 -1.75
CA SER A 376 -10.43 -6.92 -2.32
C SER A 376 -9.42 -6.11 -1.49
N SER A 377 -9.88 -5.29 -0.53
CA SER A 377 -9.00 -4.51 0.36
C SER A 377 -8.55 -5.28 1.62
N GLN A 378 -9.25 -6.35 2.02
CA GLN A 378 -8.91 -7.10 3.25
C GLN A 378 -7.98 -8.30 3.00
N ARG A 379 -7.90 -8.84 1.78
CA ARG A 379 -7.08 -10.04 1.49
C ARG A 379 -5.59 -9.75 1.20
N SER A 380 -5.19 -8.47 1.14
CA SER A 380 -3.79 -8.06 0.95
C SER A 380 -3.08 -7.59 2.24
N GLY A 381 -3.75 -7.66 3.41
CA GLY A 381 -3.22 -7.16 4.68
C GLY A 381 -2.51 -8.18 5.59
N SER A 382 -2.67 -9.49 5.40
CA SER A 382 -2.19 -10.50 6.36
C SER A 382 -1.00 -11.30 5.84
N ARG A 383 0.12 -10.64 5.56
CA ARG A 383 1.41 -11.32 5.35
C ARG A 383 2.59 -10.47 5.85
N ARG A 384 2.55 -10.05 7.11
CA ARG A 384 3.75 -9.55 7.82
C ARG A 384 3.58 -9.59 9.33
N LYS A 385 3.98 -10.72 9.95
CA LYS A 385 4.68 -10.84 11.25
C LYS A 385 4.68 -12.30 11.71
N GLN A 386 5.52 -13.11 11.07
CA GLN A 386 6.03 -14.34 11.68
C GLN A 386 7.51 -14.40 11.32
N GLY A 387 8.37 -14.29 12.33
CA GLY A 387 9.83 -14.28 12.16
C GLY A 387 10.52 -13.10 12.83
N ALA A 388 10.37 -12.97 14.16
CA ALA A 388 11.42 -12.50 15.08
C ALA A 388 10.82 -12.37 16.50
N ARG A 389 10.95 -13.42 17.31
CA ARG A 389 11.19 -13.38 18.77
C ARG A 389 11.07 -14.79 19.33
N GLN A 390 12.19 -15.52 19.28
CA GLN A 390 12.46 -16.58 20.23
C GLN A 390 13.70 -16.14 21.00
N ARG A 391 13.46 -15.44 22.12
CA ARG A 391 14.34 -15.48 23.28
C ARG A 391 13.47 -15.28 24.51
N SER A 392 13.38 -16.41 25.22
CA SER A 392 12.84 -16.59 26.55
C SER A 392 13.46 -15.62 27.55
N GLU A 393 12.66 -15.15 28.49
CA GLU A 393 12.85 -15.32 29.94
C GLU A 393 11.86 -14.42 30.70
N GLY A 394 11.28 -14.94 31.78
CA GLY A 394 10.71 -14.09 32.83
C GLY A 394 9.21 -14.26 33.11
N ALA A 395 8.87 -15.35 33.78
CA ALA A 395 7.99 -15.42 34.95
C ALA A 395 6.95 -14.30 35.21
N SER A 396 5.67 -14.70 35.31
CA SER A 396 4.73 -14.45 36.43
C SER A 396 3.30 -14.76 35.94
N ARG A 397 2.71 -15.91 36.30
CA ARG A 397 1.86 -16.18 37.48
C ARG A 397 0.36 -16.06 37.11
N PRO A 398 -0.44 -17.13 37.26
CA PRO A 398 -1.86 -17.12 36.91
C PRO A 398 -2.72 -16.79 38.14
N GLY A 399 -3.82 -16.09 37.90
CA GLY A 399 -4.88 -15.81 38.85
C GLY A 399 -5.83 -14.82 38.18
N GLN A 400 -7.14 -14.86 38.37
CA GLN A 400 -8.00 -15.72 39.16
C GLN A 400 -9.42 -15.35 38.69
N ASP A 401 -10.30 -16.34 38.66
CA ASP A 401 -11.70 -16.17 38.33
C ASP A 401 -12.37 -15.11 39.21
N GLY A 402 -13.30 -14.37 38.61
CA GLY A 402 -14.07 -13.34 39.28
C GLY A 402 -15.28 -12.96 38.44
N GLU A 403 -16.28 -13.85 38.43
CA GLU A 403 -17.65 -13.50 38.12
C GLU A 403 -18.10 -12.42 39.11
N GLN A 404 -18.50 -11.26 38.60
CA GLN A 404 -19.28 -10.30 39.37
C GLN A 404 -20.35 -9.71 38.47
N GLN A 405 -21.56 -10.29 38.60
CA GLN A 405 -22.80 -9.63 38.28
C GLN A 405 -22.93 -8.37 39.13
N GLY A 406 -23.10 -7.24 38.46
CA GLY A 406 -23.48 -5.97 39.08
C GLY A 406 -24.49 -5.29 38.18
N GLU A 407 -25.77 -5.48 38.48
CA GLU A 407 -26.84 -4.60 37.99
C GLU A 407 -26.64 -3.23 38.65
N GLY A 408 -26.18 -2.27 37.86
CA GLY A 408 -26.03 -0.88 38.25
C GLY A 408 -26.70 0.00 37.21
N GLN A 409 -27.96 0.38 37.48
CA GLN A 409 -28.56 1.58 36.88
C GLN A 409 -27.74 2.78 37.33
N GLY A 410 -26.99 3.35 36.40
CA GLY A 410 -26.23 4.58 36.59
C GLY A 410 -26.36 5.44 35.35
N GLU A 411 -27.23 6.45 35.45
CA GLU A 411 -27.22 7.61 34.56
C GLU A 411 -25.89 8.33 34.74
N GLY A 412 -24.96 8.07 33.83
CA GLY A 412 -23.65 8.70 33.77
C GLY A 412 -23.45 9.32 32.41
N GLN A 413 -23.56 10.65 32.35
CA GLN A 413 -23.21 11.49 31.20
C GLN A 413 -21.78 11.18 30.74
N GLY A 414 -21.67 10.44 29.64
CA GLY A 414 -20.42 10.18 28.94
C GLY A 414 -19.99 11.42 28.17
N GLN A 415 -19.04 12.16 28.72
CA GLN A 415 -18.29 13.20 28.04
C GLN A 415 -17.24 12.52 27.13
N THR A 416 -17.63 12.22 25.89
CA THR A 416 -16.69 11.78 24.84
C THR A 416 -16.28 12.97 23.99
N GLY A 417 -15.18 13.61 24.40
CA GLY A 417 -14.41 14.48 23.52
C GLY A 417 -13.66 13.64 22.50
N ASN A 418 -14.22 13.53 21.29
CA ASN A 418 -13.47 13.11 20.11
C ASN A 418 -13.92 13.99 18.94
N GLU A 419 -13.23 15.12 18.78
CA GLU A 419 -13.37 16.03 17.64
C GLU A 419 -12.97 15.30 16.35
N GLY A 420 -13.95 14.66 15.73
CA GLY A 420 -13.88 14.11 14.39
C GLY A 420 -14.47 15.10 13.39
N HIS A 421 -13.62 15.62 12.51
CA HIS A 421 -13.92 16.58 11.46
C HIS A 421 -15.25 16.34 10.72
N ALA A 422 -16.12 17.36 10.75
CA ALA A 422 -17.35 17.48 9.98
C ALA A 422 -17.08 17.73 8.48
N SER A 423 -16.66 16.70 7.75
CA SER A 423 -16.65 16.75 6.28
C SER A 423 -16.59 15.34 5.68
N ARG A 424 -17.62 14.53 5.88
CA ARG A 424 -17.90 13.32 5.07
C ARG A 424 -19.28 12.75 5.41
N GLY A 425 -20.30 13.43 4.93
CA GLY A 425 -21.70 13.01 4.99
C GLY A 425 -22.42 13.30 3.68
N VAL A 426 -21.84 12.93 2.54
CA VAL A 426 -22.57 12.95 1.26
C VAL A 426 -23.36 11.66 1.18
N ARG A 427 -24.64 11.76 1.51
CA ARG A 427 -25.68 10.76 1.25
C ARG A 427 -25.70 10.49 -0.26
N ARG A 428 -25.26 9.30 -0.67
CA ARG A 428 -25.26 8.87 -2.08
C ARG A 428 -26.70 8.52 -2.46
N GLY A 429 -27.44 9.51 -2.94
CA GLY A 429 -28.71 9.29 -3.64
C GLY A 429 -28.47 8.49 -4.91
N THR A 430 -29.38 7.57 -5.18
CA THR A 430 -29.51 6.79 -6.42
C THR A 430 -29.63 7.75 -7.61
N GLY A 431 -28.53 7.87 -8.36
CA GLY A 431 -28.49 8.64 -9.59
C GLY A 431 -29.05 7.83 -10.75
N THR A 432 -30.33 8.04 -11.06
CA THR A 432 -30.90 7.65 -12.34
C THR A 432 -30.44 8.64 -13.41
N GLN A 433 -29.80 8.10 -14.44
CA GLN A 433 -29.29 8.81 -15.59
C GLN A 433 -30.49 9.24 -16.48
N GLY A 434 -30.62 10.53 -16.78
CA GLY A 434 -31.68 11.02 -17.64
C GLY A 434 -31.65 12.54 -17.79
N GLY A 435 -30.92 13.02 -18.81
CA GLY A 435 -30.91 14.42 -19.20
C GLY A 435 -32.26 14.86 -19.75
N GLY A 436 -33.04 15.53 -18.92
CA GLY A 436 -34.23 16.30 -19.30
C GLY A 436 -34.40 17.49 -18.35
N PRO A 437 -34.92 18.64 -18.79
CA PRO A 437 -35.04 19.83 -17.96
C PRO A 437 -36.08 19.59 -16.86
N SER A 438 -35.63 19.20 -15.67
CA SER A 438 -36.49 19.18 -14.48
C SER A 438 -36.72 20.61 -13.98
N PRO A 439 -37.98 21.03 -13.78
CA PRO A 439 -38.29 22.34 -13.21
C PRO A 439 -37.71 22.45 -11.79
N LEU A 440 -37.17 23.62 -11.44
CA LEU A 440 -36.72 23.93 -10.09
C LEU A 440 -37.89 23.76 -9.11
N VAL A 441 -37.89 22.66 -8.36
CA VAL A 441 -38.77 22.48 -7.21
C VAL A 441 -38.12 23.20 -6.04
N PHE A 442 -38.61 24.41 -5.74
CA PHE A 442 -38.35 25.05 -4.45
C PHE A 442 -39.05 24.20 -3.39
N GLY A 443 -38.26 23.44 -2.62
CA GLY A 443 -38.77 22.77 -1.43
C GLY A 443 -39.44 23.82 -0.53
N GLY A 444 -40.70 23.57 -0.18
CA GLY A 444 -41.46 24.43 0.72
C GLY A 444 -40.71 24.60 2.04
N GLU A 445 -40.66 25.86 2.48
CA GLU A 445 -40.34 26.31 3.84
C GLU A 445 -39.17 25.58 4.50
N ALA A 446 -37.94 25.94 4.08
CA ALA A 446 -36.78 25.73 4.93
C ALA A 446 -36.92 26.66 6.15
N GLU A 447 -37.47 26.11 7.23
CA GLU A 447 -37.57 26.75 8.54
C GLU A 447 -36.13 27.07 9.01
N MET A 448 -35.75 28.33 8.82
CA MET A 448 -34.41 28.83 9.11
C MET A 448 -34.38 29.14 10.61
N ASP A 449 -33.70 28.28 11.38
CA ASP A 449 -33.51 28.43 12.82
C ASP A 449 -32.82 29.77 13.14
N PRO A 450 -33.53 30.76 13.72
CA PRO A 450 -33.02 32.12 13.90
C PRO A 450 -31.84 32.19 14.88
N ASP A 451 -31.70 31.17 15.75
CA ASP A 451 -30.62 31.12 16.74
C ASP A 451 -29.28 30.69 16.12
N ARG A 452 -29.28 30.10 14.92
CA ARG A 452 -28.04 29.84 14.15
C ARG A 452 -27.40 31.10 13.58
N LEU A 453 -28.11 32.22 13.58
CA LEU A 453 -27.60 33.52 13.13
C LEU A 453 -27.20 34.44 14.30
N SER A 454 -27.08 33.92 15.53
CA SER A 454 -26.49 34.70 16.61
C SER A 454 -25.02 34.98 16.28
N PHE A 455 -24.75 36.20 15.84
CA PHE A 455 -23.41 36.71 15.60
C PHE A 455 -22.66 36.73 16.93
N GLU A 456 -21.75 35.77 17.15
CA GLU A 456 -20.69 35.96 18.12
C GLU A 456 -19.88 37.19 17.67
N PRO A 457 -19.78 38.24 18.50
CA PRO A 457 -18.96 39.39 18.15
C PRO A 457 -17.52 38.90 17.97
N LEU A 458 -16.96 39.15 16.78
CA LEU A 458 -15.57 38.81 16.51
C LEU A 458 -14.70 39.46 17.60
N PRO A 459 -13.71 38.73 18.16
CA PRO A 459 -12.80 39.30 19.14
C PRO A 459 -12.15 40.55 18.55
N GLU A 460 -12.00 41.59 19.38
CA GLU A 460 -11.37 42.85 18.98
C GLU A 460 -10.00 42.54 18.36
N GLY A 461 -9.91 42.71 17.04
CA GLY A 461 -8.68 42.49 16.31
C GLY A 461 -7.62 43.45 16.83
N GLN A 462 -6.48 42.91 17.25
CA GLN A 462 -5.30 43.72 17.53
C GLN A 462 -4.88 44.39 16.22
N GLY A 463 -5.39 45.60 16.01
CA GLY A 463 -5.00 46.48 14.91
C GLY A 463 -3.57 46.91 15.10
N GLY A 464 -2.64 46.08 14.61
CA GLY A 464 -1.29 46.50 14.29
C GLY A 464 -1.34 47.64 13.28
N GLU A 465 -0.48 48.64 13.47
CA GLU A 465 -0.45 49.85 12.66
C GLU A 465 -0.41 49.53 11.15
N ALA A 466 -1.21 50.27 10.38
CA ALA A 466 -1.49 50.02 8.96
C ALA A 466 -0.27 50.14 8.00
N GLY A 467 0.95 50.23 8.53
CA GLY A 467 2.19 50.38 7.78
C GLY A 467 3.00 49.10 7.57
N GLU A 468 2.75 48.01 8.31
CA GLU A 468 3.64 46.82 8.28
C GLU A 468 3.11 45.61 7.48
N LEU A 469 1.89 45.67 6.95
CA LEU A 469 1.22 44.51 6.32
C LEU A 469 1.22 44.49 4.79
N TRP A 470 1.98 45.37 4.14
CA TRP A 470 2.24 45.30 2.70
C TRP A 470 3.75 45.34 2.48
N GLY A 471 4.37 44.16 2.42
CA GLY A 471 5.73 43.96 1.92
C GLY A 471 5.86 44.25 0.42
N LEU A 472 5.44 45.45 0.02
CA LEU A 472 5.68 46.05 -1.29
C LEU A 472 6.60 47.26 -1.07
N GLU A 473 7.82 46.97 -0.61
CA GLU A 473 8.93 47.88 -0.85
C GLU A 473 9.18 47.88 -2.36
N ALA A 474 8.86 49.01 -2.98
CA ALA A 474 9.06 49.26 -4.39
C ALA A 474 10.55 49.08 -4.74
N ALA A 475 10.88 47.95 -5.36
CA ALA A 475 12.14 47.77 -6.05
C ALA A 475 12.16 48.70 -7.26
N ASP A 476 12.90 49.80 -7.16
CA ASP A 476 13.22 50.67 -8.29
C ASP A 476 13.85 49.85 -9.43
N PRO A 477 13.34 49.96 -10.68
CA PRO A 477 13.84 49.18 -11.79
C PRO A 477 15.20 49.73 -12.27
N ARG A 478 16.27 48.95 -12.09
CA ARG A 478 17.54 49.21 -12.80
C ARG A 478 17.34 48.97 -14.30
N ARG A 479 17.28 50.07 -15.06
CA ARG A 479 17.48 50.06 -16.53
C ARG A 479 18.89 49.58 -16.86
N GLY A 480 18.98 48.49 -17.60
CA GLY A 480 20.23 47.98 -18.16
C GLY A 480 20.01 47.48 -19.58
N THR A 481 19.92 48.41 -20.53
CA THR A 481 20.04 48.13 -21.97
C THR A 481 21.03 49.12 -22.57
N GLY A 482 22.13 48.59 -23.08
CA GLY A 482 23.17 49.35 -23.76
C GLY A 482 24.27 48.44 -24.29
N SER A 483 23.98 47.76 -25.40
CA SER A 483 24.98 47.19 -26.31
C SER A 483 25.60 48.31 -27.14
N ALA A 484 26.93 48.33 -27.24
CA ALA A 484 27.78 48.80 -28.36
C ALA A 484 29.18 49.07 -27.75
N GLY A 485 30.28 48.58 -28.29
CA GLY A 485 30.68 48.67 -29.69
C GLY A 485 31.94 49.54 -29.74
N ALA A 486 33.02 48.99 -30.27
CA ALA A 486 34.29 49.67 -30.46
C ALA A 486 34.19 50.77 -31.51
N ALA A 487 34.68 51.97 -31.22
CA ALA A 487 35.36 52.89 -32.14
C ALA A 487 35.74 54.18 -31.40
N GLY A 488 36.98 54.63 -31.60
CA GLY A 488 37.53 55.79 -30.91
C GLY A 488 37.02 57.13 -31.41
N SER A 489 37.23 58.16 -30.59
CA SER A 489 37.56 59.49 -31.08
C SER A 489 38.33 60.27 -30.01
N ARG A 490 39.37 60.95 -30.48
CA ARG A 490 40.15 61.97 -29.78
C ARG A 490 39.24 63.16 -29.45
N GLY A 491 39.54 63.83 -28.32
CA GLY A 491 39.55 65.29 -28.33
C GLY A 491 38.90 65.98 -27.14
N THR A 492 39.74 66.79 -26.49
CA THR A 492 39.44 68.08 -25.85
C THR A 492 38.95 68.10 -24.41
N SER A 493 39.62 69.00 -23.68
CA SER A 493 39.57 69.32 -22.28
C SER A 493 38.25 69.97 -21.87
N ALA A 494 37.66 69.48 -20.78
CA ALA A 494 36.62 70.18 -20.04
C ALA A 494 37.01 70.20 -18.56
N ARG A 495 37.39 71.39 -18.09
CA ARG A 495 37.58 71.74 -16.69
C ARG A 495 36.19 71.77 -16.04
N GLY A 496 35.80 70.67 -15.41
CA GLY A 496 34.50 70.49 -14.76
C GLY A 496 34.60 70.78 -13.26
N GLU A 497 33.84 71.78 -12.83
CA GLU A 497 33.55 72.13 -11.45
C GLU A 497 32.84 70.93 -10.77
N ALA A 498 33.37 70.48 -9.63
CA ALA A 498 32.88 69.27 -8.96
C ALA A 498 31.54 69.56 -8.24
N THR A 499 30.43 69.34 -8.95
CA THR A 499 29.09 69.31 -8.35
C THR A 499 29.00 68.11 -7.40
N ALA A 500 28.77 68.37 -6.11
CA ALA A 500 28.64 67.34 -5.09
C ALA A 500 27.49 66.38 -5.41
N GLY A 501 27.80 65.09 -5.51
CA GLY A 501 26.82 64.05 -5.80
C GLY A 501 25.79 63.86 -4.68
N PRO A 502 24.63 63.25 -4.99
CA PRO A 502 23.53 62.99 -4.07
C PRO A 502 23.91 61.86 -3.10
N GLY A 503 24.74 62.21 -2.12
CA GLY A 503 25.28 61.33 -1.09
C GLY A 503 26.04 62.09 0.00
N ALA A 504 26.19 63.41 -0.12
CA ALA A 504 26.74 64.27 0.91
C ALA A 504 25.69 64.51 2.02
N GLN A 505 25.41 63.48 2.83
CA GLN A 505 24.76 63.72 4.11
C GLN A 505 25.70 64.54 5.02
N PRO A 506 25.19 65.54 5.74
CA PRO A 506 26.00 66.38 6.61
C PRO A 506 26.67 65.51 7.69
N LEU A 507 28.00 65.48 7.68
CA LEU A 507 28.80 64.77 8.68
C LEU A 507 28.40 65.22 10.10
N LEU A 508 28.06 64.25 10.96
CA LEU A 508 27.76 64.46 12.37
C LEU A 508 28.85 65.33 13.02
N PRO A 509 28.50 66.31 13.90
CA PRO A 509 29.43 67.31 14.42
C PRO A 509 30.72 66.73 15.02
N ARG A 510 30.61 65.57 15.65
CA ARG A 510 31.72 64.88 16.31
C ARG A 510 32.81 64.38 15.35
N ASN A 511 32.47 64.14 14.07
CA ASN A 511 33.43 63.71 13.06
C ASN A 511 34.11 64.89 12.36
N ARG A 512 33.56 66.12 12.42
CA ARG A 512 34.22 67.31 11.85
C ARG A 512 35.50 67.67 12.61
N ASP A 513 35.51 67.52 13.94
CA ASP A 513 36.68 67.87 14.75
C ASP A 513 37.84 66.89 14.58
N LEU A 514 37.53 65.61 14.38
CA LEU A 514 38.54 64.59 14.04
C LEU A 514 39.13 64.84 12.65
N VAL A 515 38.31 65.13 11.65
CA VAL A 515 38.80 65.43 10.30
C VAL A 515 39.61 66.72 10.29
N LYS A 516 39.20 67.77 11.02
CA LYS A 516 40.01 68.99 11.19
C LYS A 516 41.36 68.72 11.87
N ARG A 517 41.41 67.87 12.91
CA ARG A 517 42.67 67.53 13.59
C ARG A 517 43.66 66.76 12.74
N TYR A 518 43.18 65.89 11.86
CA TYR A 518 44.06 65.01 11.09
C TYR A 518 44.32 65.48 9.66
N PHE A 519 43.45 66.30 9.08
CA PHE A 519 43.55 66.74 7.68
C PHE A 519 43.52 68.27 7.51
N GLY A 520 43.23 69.03 8.57
CA GLY A 520 43.34 70.49 8.55
C GLY A 520 44.78 70.92 8.81
N GLY A 521 45.64 70.84 7.80
CA GLY A 521 46.88 71.59 7.77
C GLY A 521 46.60 73.08 7.65
N GLU A 522 47.47 73.90 8.25
CA GLU A 522 47.40 75.38 8.27
C GLU A 522 47.20 76.01 6.88
#